data_AF-A0A2R6GW10-F1
#
_entry.id   AF-A0A2R6GW10-F1
#
_cell.length_a   1.000
_cell.length_b   1.000
_cell.length_c   1.000
_cell.angle_alpha   90.00
_cell.angle_beta   90.00
_cell.angle_gamma   90.00
#
_symmetry.space_group_name_H-M   'P 1'
#
loop_
_entity.id
_entity.type
_entity.pdbx_description
1 polymer ?
#
loop_
_entity_poly.entity_id
_entity_poly.type
_entity_poly.pdbx_seq_one_letter_code
_entity_poly.pdbx_strand_id
1 'polypeptide(L)'
;MLDTVQGSETFTEPVVAAIDVTNVPYHVSPWKGEDDIEPDDERVWVNGRPRVPKPEYPEMVNGGKDDGDYEFQYATLTIVGRNAPLVLAVEPVRHNFNWEGDDGDTSSWAEVVDRLLEQARELVDIQLVMADRAFDSHGVFHVLDQKHDVDYLIPKKTDSKRLRADAEKVREDTELKSLVEQDASLYVREETTYVDVKSDETVGENGYSHDVAFMHVPADRKKWDTSPEREIPYALFVTNRSDDISPMDALGFTNRYSDR
;
A
#
# COMPACT_ATOMS: atom_id res chain seq x y z
N MET A 1 -15.76 35.56 26.16
CA MET A 1 -14.84 34.52 26.63
C MET A 1 -15.70 33.31 26.93
N LEU A 2 -15.62 32.28 26.10
CA LEU A 2 -16.21 30.99 26.39
C LEU A 2 -15.08 30.16 26.99
N ASP A 3 -15.25 29.72 28.23
CA ASP A 3 -14.30 28.85 28.89
C ASP A 3 -14.28 27.50 28.18
N THR A 4 -13.07 27.08 27.77
CA THR A 4 -12.81 25.74 27.27
C THR A 4 -13.09 24.76 28.39
N VAL A 5 -14.13 23.94 28.23
CA VAL A 5 -14.39 22.78 29.09
C VAL A 5 -13.12 21.92 29.05
N GLN A 6 -12.45 21.79 30.21
CA GLN A 6 -11.35 20.85 30.39
C GLN A 6 -11.80 19.49 29.86
N GLY A 7 -11.14 19.02 28.81
CA GLY A 7 -11.41 17.75 28.19
C GLY A 7 -11.34 16.67 29.26
N SER A 8 -12.49 16.09 29.57
CA SER A 8 -12.54 14.73 30.09
C SER A 8 -11.63 13.89 29.21
N GLU A 9 -10.76 13.07 29.81
CA GLU A 9 -10.03 12.02 29.12
C GLU A 9 -11.03 11.29 28.22
N THR A 10 -11.02 11.66 26.95
CA THR A 10 -11.94 11.13 25.97
C THR A 10 -11.28 9.81 25.63
N PHE A 11 -11.77 8.73 26.25
CA PHE A 11 -11.45 7.38 25.82
C PHE A 11 -11.96 7.24 24.38
N THR A 12 -11.18 7.71 23.41
CA THR A 12 -11.37 7.36 22.01
C THR A 12 -10.93 5.92 21.90
N GLU A 13 -11.89 5.00 21.75
CA GLU A 13 -11.57 3.62 21.40
C GLU A 13 -10.72 3.64 20.12
N PRO A 14 -9.52 3.04 20.12
CA PRO A 14 -8.65 3.05 18.96
C PRO A 14 -9.37 2.42 17.75
N VAL A 15 -9.32 3.10 16.61
CA VAL A 15 -10.06 2.67 15.43
C VAL A 15 -9.21 1.79 14.53
N VAL A 16 -9.87 0.94 13.76
CA VAL A 16 -9.26 0.23 12.63
C VAL A 16 -9.47 1.08 11.38
N ALA A 17 -8.41 1.31 10.62
CA ALA A 17 -8.45 2.06 9.38
C ALA A 17 -8.06 1.19 8.19
N ALA A 18 -8.52 1.57 7.00
CA ALA A 18 -8.12 0.99 5.73
C ALA A 18 -7.52 2.06 4.82
N ILE A 19 -6.43 1.71 4.13
CA ILE A 19 -5.84 2.51 3.06
C ILE A 19 -6.16 1.83 1.73
N ASP A 20 -6.84 2.59 0.88
CA ASP A 20 -7.25 2.15 -0.46
C ASP A 20 -6.82 3.17 -1.51
N VAL A 21 -6.66 2.71 -2.75
CA VAL A 21 -6.34 3.56 -3.90
C VAL A 21 -7.59 3.75 -4.74
N THR A 22 -7.91 5.01 -5.03
CA THR A 22 -9.03 5.41 -5.88
C THR A 22 -8.50 6.08 -7.14
N ASN A 23 -9.00 5.61 -8.28
CA ASN A 23 -8.68 6.17 -9.59
C ASN A 23 -9.88 6.96 -10.12
N VAL A 24 -9.61 8.17 -10.62
CA VAL A 24 -10.61 9.04 -11.24
C VAL A 24 -10.25 9.21 -12.72
N PRO A 25 -11.08 8.74 -13.67
CA PRO A 25 -10.79 8.85 -15.09
C PRO A 25 -10.53 10.29 -15.53
N TYR A 26 -9.56 10.43 -16.42
CA TYR A 26 -9.18 11.67 -17.06
C TYR A 26 -9.09 11.46 -18.59
N HIS A 27 -9.63 12.40 -19.35
CA HIS A 27 -9.92 12.18 -20.78
C HIS A 27 -9.07 13.00 -21.75
N VAL A 28 -8.13 13.79 -21.25
CA VAL A 28 -7.25 14.58 -22.12
C VAL A 28 -5.94 13.83 -22.32
N SER A 29 -5.62 13.53 -23.58
CA SER A 29 -4.35 12.90 -23.94
C SER A 29 -3.17 13.84 -23.67
N PRO A 30 -2.08 13.36 -23.04
CA PRO A 30 -0.82 14.08 -22.91
C PRO A 30 0.00 14.07 -24.22
N TRP A 31 -0.45 13.37 -25.26
CA TRP A 31 0.24 13.26 -26.55
C TRP A 31 -0.33 14.22 -27.59
N LYS A 32 0.53 14.78 -28.46
CA LYS A 32 0.11 15.55 -29.64
C LYS A 32 -0.67 14.68 -30.63
N GLY A 33 -1.65 15.28 -31.31
CA GLY A 33 -2.33 14.64 -32.44
C GLY A 33 -1.41 14.59 -33.67
N GLU A 34 -1.67 13.69 -34.62
CA GLU A 34 -0.81 13.53 -35.81
C GLU A 34 -0.64 14.83 -36.61
N ASP A 35 -1.68 15.66 -36.69
CA ASP A 35 -1.68 16.94 -37.40
C ASP A 35 -0.88 18.04 -36.67
N ASP A 36 -0.61 17.86 -35.36
CA ASP A 36 0.10 18.84 -34.52
C ASP A 36 1.60 18.52 -34.36
N ILE A 37 2.09 17.41 -34.94
CA ILE A 37 3.48 16.96 -34.82
C ILE A 37 4.36 17.67 -35.85
N GLU A 38 5.37 18.38 -35.36
CA GLU A 38 6.40 19.03 -36.18
C GLU A 38 7.60 18.10 -36.43
N PRO A 39 8.37 18.26 -37.53
CA PRO A 39 9.49 17.38 -37.85
C PRO A 39 10.61 17.32 -36.80
N ASP A 40 10.78 18.41 -36.04
CA ASP A 40 11.79 18.61 -34.99
C ASP A 40 11.28 18.27 -33.59
N ASP A 41 10.01 17.84 -33.45
CA ASP A 41 9.46 17.40 -32.18
C ASP A 41 10.22 16.18 -31.62
N GLU A 42 10.48 16.24 -30.31
CA GLU A 42 11.06 15.12 -29.58
C GLU A 42 10.08 13.94 -29.50
N ARG A 43 10.60 12.74 -29.76
CA ARG A 43 9.81 11.51 -29.81
C ARG A 43 10.21 10.57 -28.69
N VAL A 44 9.23 10.15 -27.93
CA VAL A 44 9.38 9.12 -26.88
C VAL A 44 8.78 7.82 -27.39
N TRP A 45 9.48 6.71 -27.15
CA TRP A 45 9.00 5.38 -27.52
C TRP A 45 8.12 4.81 -26.41
N VAL A 46 6.83 4.60 -26.70
CA VAL A 46 5.85 4.04 -25.76
C VAL A 46 5.17 2.85 -26.41
N ASN A 47 5.18 1.69 -25.76
CA ASN A 47 4.55 0.47 -26.26
C ASN A 47 4.96 0.11 -27.71
N GLY A 48 6.23 0.36 -28.06
CA GLY A 48 6.77 0.09 -29.40
C GLY A 48 6.34 1.06 -30.50
N ARG A 49 5.71 2.19 -30.15
CA ARG A 49 5.31 3.25 -31.09
C ARG A 49 5.92 4.60 -30.68
N PRO A 50 6.43 5.41 -31.63
CA PRO A 50 6.88 6.76 -31.30
C PRO A 50 5.67 7.65 -31.05
N ARG A 51 5.69 8.40 -29.94
CA ARG A 51 4.72 9.44 -29.61
C ARG A 51 5.43 10.74 -29.27
N VAL A 52 4.73 11.86 -29.42
CA VAL A 52 5.25 13.20 -29.11
C VAL A 52 4.45 13.77 -27.94
N PRO A 53 5.08 13.99 -26.77
CA PRO A 53 4.42 14.65 -25.65
C PRO A 53 3.96 16.06 -26.03
N LYS A 54 2.85 16.52 -25.45
CA LYS A 54 2.48 17.93 -25.50
C LYS A 54 3.46 18.75 -24.67
N PRO A 55 3.79 19.99 -25.08
CA PRO A 55 4.64 20.88 -24.30
C PRO A 55 4.00 21.24 -22.95
N GLU A 56 2.67 21.31 -22.91
CA GLU A 56 1.88 21.39 -21.68
C GLU A 56 1.10 20.08 -21.53
N TYR A 57 1.47 19.29 -20.52
CA TYR A 57 0.73 18.11 -20.09
C TYR A 57 0.15 18.34 -18.69
N PRO A 58 -0.96 17.67 -18.35
CA PRO A 58 -1.55 17.82 -17.03
C PRO A 58 -0.64 17.16 -15.99
N GLU A 59 -0.18 17.97 -15.04
CA GLU A 59 0.56 17.49 -13.87
C GLU A 59 -0.32 16.54 -13.04
N MET A 60 0.30 15.56 -12.37
CA MET A 60 -0.37 14.57 -11.48
C MET A 60 -1.29 13.56 -12.18
N VAL A 61 -1.44 13.62 -13.50
CA VAL A 61 -2.17 12.61 -14.26
C VAL A 61 -1.28 11.40 -14.45
N ASN A 62 -1.85 10.23 -14.16
CA ASN A 62 -1.20 8.95 -14.34
C ASN A 62 -1.77 8.22 -15.58
N GLY A 63 -0.98 7.32 -16.15
CA GLY A 63 -1.44 6.36 -17.14
C GLY A 63 -2.30 5.28 -16.49
N GLY A 64 -3.45 4.98 -17.09
CA GLY A 64 -4.35 3.94 -16.64
C GLY A 64 -3.93 2.53 -17.06
N LYS A 65 -4.84 1.58 -16.88
CA LYS A 65 -4.60 0.16 -17.18
C LYS A 65 -4.39 -0.12 -18.67
N ASP A 66 -5.18 0.54 -19.52
CA ASP A 66 -5.13 0.36 -20.97
C ASP A 66 -4.41 1.55 -21.64
N ASP A 67 -3.80 1.30 -22.80
CA ASP A 67 -3.09 2.35 -23.56
C ASP A 67 -4.08 3.43 -24.04
N GLY A 68 -3.87 4.67 -23.59
CA GLY A 68 -4.77 5.79 -23.88
C GLY A 68 -5.74 6.11 -22.74
N ASP A 69 -5.76 5.31 -21.68
CA ASP A 69 -6.44 5.67 -20.43
C ASP A 69 -5.54 6.55 -19.58
N TYR A 70 -6.14 7.58 -18.99
CA TYR A 70 -5.48 8.48 -18.06
C TYR A 70 -6.35 8.64 -16.83
N GLU A 71 -5.74 8.84 -15.67
CA GLU A 71 -6.46 8.92 -14.41
C GLU A 71 -5.72 9.78 -13.40
N PHE A 72 -6.45 10.48 -12.55
CA PHE A 72 -5.91 10.93 -11.27
C PHE A 72 -5.98 9.78 -10.28
N GLN A 73 -4.92 9.58 -9.52
CA GLN A 73 -4.89 8.57 -8.47
C GLN A 73 -4.82 9.24 -7.11
N TYR A 74 -5.61 8.72 -6.17
CA TYR A 74 -5.64 9.16 -4.78
C TYR A 74 -5.53 7.96 -3.86
N ALA A 75 -4.79 8.08 -2.78
CA ALA A 75 -4.87 7.17 -1.65
C ALA A 75 -5.78 7.79 -0.59
N THR A 76 -6.63 6.98 0.02
CA THR A 76 -7.56 7.42 1.07
C THR A 76 -7.35 6.57 2.31
N LEU A 77 -7.34 7.20 3.48
CA LEU A 77 -7.39 6.50 4.76
C LEU A 77 -8.80 6.64 5.34
N THR A 78 -9.47 5.51 5.56
CA THR A 78 -10.88 5.47 5.99
C THR A 78 -11.05 4.62 7.25
N ILE A 79 -11.99 4.98 8.12
CA ILE A 79 -12.36 4.12 9.26
C ILE A 79 -13.14 2.92 8.75
N VAL A 80 -12.70 1.72 9.18
CA VAL A 80 -13.39 0.47 8.92
C VAL A 80 -14.55 0.31 9.90
N GLY A 81 -15.78 0.30 9.38
CA GLY A 81 -16.98 0.21 10.19
C GLY A 81 -18.24 -0.11 9.38
N ARG A 82 -19.22 -0.76 10.01
CA ARG A 82 -20.37 -1.37 9.32
C ARG A 82 -21.40 -0.41 8.69
N ASN A 83 -21.37 0.89 9.02
CA ASN A 83 -22.51 1.79 8.74
C ASN A 83 -22.20 2.91 7.74
N ALA A 84 -20.97 3.43 7.69
CA ALA A 84 -20.56 4.43 6.72
C ALA A 84 -19.02 4.51 6.65
N PRO A 85 -18.41 4.56 5.46
CA PRO A 85 -16.99 4.83 5.33
C PRO A 85 -16.73 6.29 5.72
N LEU A 86 -15.96 6.52 6.80
CA LEU A 86 -15.51 7.85 7.19
C LEU A 86 -14.10 8.06 6.65
N VAL A 87 -13.95 8.93 5.66
CA VAL A 87 -12.64 9.32 5.14
C VAL A 87 -11.97 10.29 6.12
N LEU A 88 -10.78 9.93 6.60
CA LEU A 88 -9.99 10.74 7.53
C LEU A 88 -8.92 11.57 6.81
N ALA A 89 -8.32 11.01 5.76
CA ALA A 89 -7.28 11.67 4.99
C ALA A 89 -7.32 11.23 3.51
N VAL A 90 -6.84 12.11 2.63
CA VAL A 90 -6.74 11.86 1.18
C VAL A 90 -5.41 12.43 0.69
N GLU A 91 -4.62 11.61 0.00
CA GLU A 91 -3.35 11.99 -0.59
C GLU A 91 -3.35 11.74 -2.10
N PRO A 92 -2.98 12.71 -2.94
CA PRO A 92 -2.78 12.46 -4.36
C PRO A 92 -1.55 11.59 -4.57
N VAL A 93 -1.62 10.67 -5.53
CA VAL A 93 -0.51 9.76 -5.88
C VAL A 93 -0.01 10.10 -7.28
N ARG A 94 1.27 10.43 -7.39
CA ARG A 94 1.94 10.68 -8.67
C ARG A 94 2.85 9.51 -9.01
N HIS A 95 2.81 9.05 -10.26
CA HIS A 95 3.86 8.20 -10.83
C HIS A 95 4.49 8.91 -12.02
N ASN A 96 5.78 8.69 -12.23
CA ASN A 96 6.48 9.21 -13.40
C ASN A 96 6.04 8.43 -14.65
N PHE A 97 5.57 9.15 -15.67
CA PHE A 97 5.22 8.58 -16.96
C PHE A 97 6.08 9.10 -18.12
N ASN A 98 6.08 8.34 -19.23
CA ASN A 98 6.90 8.61 -20.40
C ASN A 98 6.75 10.01 -21.01
N TRP A 99 5.62 10.70 -20.83
CA TRP A 99 5.43 12.06 -21.34
C TRP A 99 6.09 13.14 -20.49
N GLU A 100 6.50 12.82 -19.26
CA GLU A 100 7.19 13.75 -18.37
C GLU A 100 8.71 13.71 -18.54
N GLY A 101 9.24 12.68 -19.21
CA GLY A 101 10.67 12.51 -19.43
C GLY A 101 11.46 12.38 -18.12
N ASP A 102 12.65 13.00 -18.08
CA ASP A 102 13.53 12.97 -16.92
C ASP A 102 13.07 13.90 -15.78
N ASP A 103 12.10 14.79 -16.04
CA ASP A 103 11.55 15.73 -15.06
C ASP A 103 10.38 15.14 -14.26
N GLY A 104 9.92 13.93 -14.60
CA GLY A 104 8.82 13.26 -13.92
C GLY A 104 9.17 12.80 -12.50
N ASP A 105 8.22 12.96 -11.58
CA ASP A 105 8.36 12.61 -10.17
C ASP A 105 7.42 11.47 -9.77
N THR A 106 7.78 10.70 -8.75
CA THR A 106 6.98 9.59 -8.22
C THR A 106 6.85 9.67 -6.71
N SER A 107 5.61 9.78 -6.24
CA SER A 107 5.31 9.65 -4.82
C SER A 107 5.49 8.20 -4.40
N SER A 108 6.37 7.95 -3.44
CA SER A 108 6.52 6.60 -2.90
C SER A 108 5.31 6.22 -2.06
N TRP A 109 4.96 4.93 -2.00
CA TRP A 109 3.88 4.50 -1.13
C TRP A 109 4.15 4.76 0.36
N ALA A 110 5.42 4.73 0.77
CA ALA A 110 5.81 5.04 2.15
C ALA A 110 5.52 6.52 2.48
N GLU A 111 5.88 7.44 1.59
CA GLU A 111 5.56 8.88 1.70
C GLU A 111 4.05 9.13 1.76
N VAL A 112 3.29 8.48 0.88
CA VAL A 112 1.83 8.62 0.83
C VAL A 112 1.19 8.12 2.13
N VAL A 113 1.60 6.94 2.61
CA VAL A 113 1.08 6.37 3.88
C VAL A 113 1.42 7.27 5.06
N ASP A 114 2.62 7.82 5.08
CA ASP A 114 3.07 8.71 6.13
C ASP A 114 2.20 9.97 6.23
N ARG A 115 1.98 10.66 5.11
CA ARG A 115 1.13 11.86 5.06
C ARG A 115 -0.32 11.57 5.43
N LEU A 116 -0.84 10.42 5.00
CA LEU A 116 -2.19 9.98 5.38
C LEU A 116 -2.32 9.80 6.90
N LEU A 117 -1.32 9.19 7.54
CA LEU A 117 -1.33 8.96 8.98
C LEU A 117 -1.07 10.24 9.77
N GLU A 118 -0.17 11.11 9.31
CA GLU A 118 0.03 12.44 9.91
C GLU A 118 -1.28 13.22 9.99
N GLN A 119 -2.10 13.21 8.93
CA GLN A 119 -3.41 13.86 8.93
C GLN A 119 -4.45 13.12 9.78
N ALA A 120 -4.57 11.80 9.61
CA ALA A 120 -5.65 11.04 10.24
C ALA A 120 -5.51 10.96 11.76
N ARG A 121 -4.27 10.89 12.27
CA ARG A 121 -3.99 10.76 13.71
C ARG A 121 -4.20 12.04 14.51
N GLU A 122 -4.29 13.19 13.84
CA GLU A 122 -4.78 14.42 14.47
C GLU A 122 -6.26 14.32 14.88
N LEU A 123 -7.01 13.41 14.25
CA LEU A 123 -8.46 13.27 14.43
C LEU A 123 -8.84 12.10 15.33
N VAL A 124 -8.14 10.97 15.21
CA VAL A 124 -8.46 9.72 15.91
C VAL A 124 -7.21 8.92 16.27
N ASP A 125 -7.29 8.13 17.33
CA ASP A 125 -6.28 7.11 17.62
C ASP A 125 -6.49 5.89 16.73
N ILE A 126 -5.46 5.47 16.01
CA ILE A 126 -5.51 4.37 15.03
C ILE A 126 -4.65 3.23 15.56
N GLN A 127 -5.27 2.10 15.88
CA GLN A 127 -4.54 0.92 16.35
C GLN A 127 -4.07 0.01 15.22
N LEU A 128 -4.83 -0.08 14.13
CA LEU A 128 -4.61 -1.05 13.07
C LEU A 128 -4.92 -0.43 11.72
N VAL A 129 -3.98 -0.53 10.79
CA VAL A 129 -4.14 -0.16 9.39
C VAL A 129 -4.16 -1.41 8.52
N MET A 130 -5.21 -1.54 7.70
CA MET A 130 -5.29 -2.55 6.65
C MET A 130 -5.04 -1.88 5.32
N ALA A 131 -4.22 -2.44 4.45
CA ALA A 131 -3.96 -1.84 3.15
C ALA A 131 -3.83 -2.89 2.05
N ASP A 132 -4.05 -2.49 0.82
CA ASP A 132 -3.95 -3.37 -0.34
C ASP A 132 -2.54 -3.87 -0.62
N ARG A 133 -2.47 -4.94 -1.42
CA ARG A 133 -1.20 -5.53 -1.89
C ARG A 133 -0.28 -4.53 -2.60
N ALA A 134 -0.80 -3.42 -3.10
CA ALA A 134 0.01 -2.36 -3.71
C ALA A 134 1.03 -1.79 -2.69
N PHE A 135 0.61 -1.70 -1.42
CA PHE A 135 1.37 -1.18 -0.29
C PHE A 135 2.35 -2.19 0.32
N ASP A 136 2.45 -3.42 -0.21
CA ASP A 136 3.47 -4.41 0.19
C ASP A 136 4.87 -3.93 -0.21
N SER A 137 5.50 -3.17 0.70
CA SER A 137 6.87 -2.66 0.60
C SER A 137 7.46 -2.43 1.98
N HIS A 138 8.77 -2.61 2.12
CA HIS A 138 9.46 -2.47 3.41
C HIS A 138 9.40 -1.04 3.95
N GLY A 139 9.45 -0.03 3.08
CA GLY A 139 9.32 1.38 3.49
C GLY A 139 7.94 1.67 4.11
N VAL A 140 6.86 1.11 3.54
CA VAL A 140 5.52 1.25 4.13
C VAL A 140 5.45 0.58 5.51
N PHE A 141 5.99 -0.63 5.65
CA PHE A 141 5.99 -1.32 6.95
C PHE A 141 6.79 -0.55 8.00
N HIS A 142 7.95 -0.03 7.61
CA HIS A 142 8.77 0.81 8.47
C HIS A 142 8.03 2.08 8.91
N VAL A 143 7.37 2.79 7.99
CA VAL A 143 6.57 3.97 8.34
C VAL A 143 5.43 3.64 9.31
N LEU A 144 4.68 2.57 9.04
CA LEU A 144 3.55 2.16 9.87
C LEU A 144 3.98 1.85 11.31
N ASP A 145 5.05 1.08 11.46
CA ASP A 145 5.53 0.59 12.75
C ASP A 145 6.47 1.59 13.44
N GLN A 146 7.57 1.99 12.81
CA GLN A 146 8.63 2.78 13.46
C GLN A 146 8.30 4.26 13.57
N LYS A 147 7.62 4.84 12.57
CA LYS A 147 7.26 6.26 12.60
C LYS A 147 5.92 6.50 13.28
N HIS A 148 4.95 5.61 13.06
CA HIS A 148 3.59 5.78 13.57
C HIS A 148 3.21 4.87 14.73
N ASP A 149 3.91 3.78 15.03
CA ASP A 149 3.54 2.85 16.10
C ASP A 149 2.09 2.34 15.93
N VAL A 150 1.77 1.86 14.72
CA VAL A 150 0.44 1.36 14.35
C VAL A 150 0.55 -0.07 13.84
N ASP A 151 -0.30 -0.97 14.35
CA ASP A 151 -0.38 -2.33 13.83
C ASP A 151 -0.77 -2.30 12.35
N TYR A 152 -0.28 -3.25 11.56
CA TYR A 152 -0.73 -3.36 10.18
C TYR A 152 -1.09 -4.78 9.77
N LEU A 153 -1.96 -4.87 8.77
CA LEU A 153 -2.33 -6.12 8.11
C LEU A 153 -2.36 -5.93 6.60
N ILE A 154 -1.34 -6.43 5.91
CA ILE A 154 -1.15 -6.20 4.47
C ILE A 154 -0.94 -7.55 3.76
N PRO A 155 -1.69 -7.86 2.70
CA PRO A 155 -1.43 -9.04 1.88
C PRO A 155 -0.13 -8.89 1.09
N LYS A 156 0.68 -9.94 1.08
CA LYS A 156 1.95 -10.00 0.34
C LYS A 156 1.72 -10.27 -1.15
N LYS A 157 2.57 -9.69 -2.00
CA LYS A 157 2.60 -9.96 -3.45
C LYS A 157 2.95 -11.44 -3.70
N THR A 158 2.16 -12.07 -4.57
CA THR A 158 2.06 -13.52 -4.81
C THR A 158 3.34 -14.21 -5.36
N ASP A 159 4.42 -13.48 -5.65
CA ASP A 159 5.57 -14.02 -6.40
C ASP A 159 6.80 -14.42 -5.57
N SER A 160 6.65 -14.61 -4.26
CA SER A 160 7.77 -15.13 -3.47
C SER A 160 7.89 -16.66 -3.66
N LYS A 161 9.09 -17.17 -3.93
CA LYS A 161 9.33 -18.64 -3.98
C LYS A 161 8.99 -19.31 -2.64
N ARG A 162 9.15 -18.56 -1.55
CA ARG A 162 8.85 -18.93 -0.17
C ARG A 162 7.35 -19.22 0.03
N LEU A 163 6.48 -18.36 -0.49
CA LEU A 163 5.03 -18.54 -0.54
C LEU A 163 4.61 -19.89 -1.12
N ARG A 164 5.25 -20.32 -2.21
CA ARG A 164 4.94 -21.60 -2.85
C ARG A 164 5.36 -22.80 -2.01
N ALA A 165 6.55 -22.73 -1.40
CA ALA A 165 7.06 -23.80 -0.54
C ALA A 165 6.22 -23.96 0.74
N ASP A 166 5.78 -22.85 1.33
CA ASP A 166 4.96 -22.91 2.55
C ASP A 166 3.50 -23.29 2.23
N ALA A 167 2.95 -22.85 1.10
CA ALA A 167 1.67 -23.33 0.58
C ALA A 167 1.66 -24.85 0.33
N GLU A 168 2.77 -25.42 -0.15
CA GLU A 168 2.91 -26.88 -0.30
C GLU A 168 2.86 -27.60 1.05
N LYS A 169 3.58 -27.09 2.08
CA LYS A 169 3.55 -27.66 3.43
C LYS A 169 2.14 -27.67 4.03
N VAL A 170 1.41 -26.55 3.92
CA VAL A 170 0.04 -26.45 4.47
C VAL A 170 -0.93 -27.32 3.66
N ARG A 171 -0.75 -27.45 2.34
CA ARG A 171 -1.58 -28.34 1.51
C ARG A 171 -1.42 -29.82 1.86
N GLU A 172 -0.22 -30.25 2.24
CA GLU A 172 0.07 -31.65 2.57
C GLU A 172 -0.50 -32.08 3.93
N ASP A 173 -0.72 -31.12 4.84
CA ASP A 173 -1.31 -31.35 6.14
C ASP A 173 -2.79 -30.90 6.17
N THR A 174 -3.70 -31.85 5.99
CA THR A 174 -5.15 -31.61 6.01
C THR A 174 -5.69 -31.02 7.33
N GLU A 175 -4.95 -31.05 8.42
CA GLU A 175 -5.35 -30.44 9.71
C GLU A 175 -4.78 -29.02 9.90
N LEU A 176 -3.76 -28.64 9.13
CA LEU A 176 -3.11 -27.33 9.23
C LEU A 176 -3.96 -26.26 8.53
N LYS A 177 -4.73 -25.50 9.32
CA LYS A 177 -5.59 -24.41 8.82
C LYS A 177 -4.85 -23.12 8.52
N SER A 178 -3.62 -22.98 8.99
CA SER A 178 -2.80 -21.77 8.88
C SER A 178 -1.37 -22.08 9.34
N LEU A 179 -0.40 -21.36 8.78
CA LEU A 179 1.00 -21.39 9.21
C LEU A 179 1.45 -19.96 9.52
N VAL A 180 2.11 -19.77 10.65
CA VAL A 180 2.67 -18.46 11.03
C VAL A 180 4.17 -18.61 11.22
N GLU A 181 4.92 -17.71 10.59
CA GLU A 181 6.31 -17.48 10.90
C GLU A 181 6.39 -16.20 11.71
N GLN A 182 6.69 -16.34 13.00
CA GLN A 182 6.84 -15.25 13.96
C GLN A 182 8.27 -14.73 13.98
N ASP A 183 8.45 -13.53 14.52
CA ASP A 183 9.74 -12.89 14.80
C ASP A 183 10.69 -12.84 13.59
N ALA A 184 10.13 -12.68 12.40
CA ALA A 184 10.94 -12.55 11.20
C ALA A 184 11.41 -11.10 11.07
N SER A 185 12.72 -10.87 11.17
CA SER A 185 13.26 -9.51 11.10
C SER A 185 13.10 -8.85 9.73
N LEU A 186 12.53 -7.65 9.73
CA LEU A 186 12.43 -6.77 8.58
C LEU A 186 13.63 -5.82 8.52
N TYR A 187 14.18 -5.64 7.31
CA TYR A 187 15.28 -4.72 7.06
C TYR A 187 14.90 -3.74 5.94
N VAL A 188 15.16 -2.46 6.16
CA VAL A 188 15.19 -1.43 5.13
C VAL A 188 16.61 -1.32 4.57
N ARG A 189 16.73 -0.79 3.35
CA ARG A 189 18.00 -0.70 2.61
C ARG A 189 18.16 0.69 2.00
N GLU A 190 19.36 1.04 1.57
CA GLU A 190 19.64 2.36 0.98
C GLU A 190 18.74 2.69 -0.22
N GLU A 191 18.29 1.68 -0.98
CA GLU A 191 17.35 1.85 -2.09
C GLU A 191 15.87 1.95 -1.66
N THR A 192 15.58 1.86 -0.36
CA THR A 192 14.21 1.97 0.16
C THR A 192 13.79 3.41 0.09
N THR A 193 13.01 3.74 -0.94
CA THR A 193 12.47 5.09 -1.14
C THR A 193 11.81 5.60 0.15
N TYR A 194 11.97 6.90 0.42
CA TYR A 194 11.45 7.64 1.58
C TYR A 194 12.16 7.40 2.92
N VAL A 195 12.77 6.24 3.12
CA VAL A 195 13.49 5.92 4.36
C VAL A 195 14.99 6.15 4.16
N ASP A 196 15.53 7.20 4.79
CA ASP A 196 16.97 7.43 4.77
C ASP A 196 17.65 6.59 5.87
N VAL A 197 18.09 5.39 5.49
CA VAL A 197 18.77 4.41 6.36
C VAL A 197 19.96 4.99 7.13
N LYS A 198 20.58 6.09 6.68
CA LYS A 198 21.74 6.68 7.35
C LYS A 198 21.38 7.74 8.38
N SER A 199 20.24 8.41 8.19
CA SER A 199 19.84 9.55 9.02
C SER A 199 18.61 9.28 9.89
N ASP A 200 17.81 8.26 9.54
CA ASP A 200 16.66 7.84 10.32
C ASP A 200 17.09 7.14 11.61
N GLU A 201 16.79 7.76 12.74
CA GLU A 201 17.18 7.26 14.07
C GLU A 201 16.40 6.01 14.52
N THR A 202 15.28 5.71 13.85
CA THR A 202 14.48 4.51 14.12
C THR A 202 15.02 3.28 13.38
N VAL A 203 15.95 3.48 12.45
CA VAL A 203 16.62 2.38 11.75
C VAL A 203 17.79 1.85 12.58
N GLY A 204 17.67 0.59 12.98
CA GLY A 204 18.69 -0.14 13.72
C GLY A 204 19.90 -0.55 12.88
N GLU A 205 20.83 -1.28 13.52
CA GLU A 205 22.07 -1.72 12.89
C GLU A 205 21.82 -2.49 11.58
N ASN A 206 22.62 -2.19 10.55
CA ASN A 206 22.53 -2.82 9.22
C ASN A 206 21.16 -2.66 8.53
N GLY A 207 20.40 -1.62 8.88
CA GLY A 207 19.08 -1.36 8.28
C GLY A 207 17.96 -2.15 8.94
N TYR A 208 18.17 -2.73 10.12
CA TYR A 208 17.10 -3.38 10.88
C TYR A 208 15.97 -2.39 11.14
N SER A 209 14.71 -2.81 10.96
CA SER A 209 13.55 -1.99 11.32
C SER A 209 12.83 -2.57 12.53
N HIS A 210 12.14 -3.70 12.35
CA HIS A 210 11.35 -4.37 13.37
C HIS A 210 11.11 -5.82 12.97
N ASP A 211 10.58 -6.62 13.88
CA ASP A 211 10.20 -8.00 13.58
C ASP A 211 8.75 -8.06 13.06
N VAL A 212 8.47 -9.02 12.18
CA VAL A 212 7.15 -9.21 11.57
C VAL A 212 6.70 -10.65 11.69
N ALA A 213 5.38 -10.86 11.69
CA ALA A 213 4.77 -12.16 11.50
C ALA A 213 4.27 -12.31 10.05
N PHE A 214 4.59 -13.46 9.45
CA PHE A 214 4.04 -13.88 8.16
C PHE A 214 2.98 -14.95 8.37
N MET A 215 1.75 -14.67 7.97
CA MET A 215 0.62 -15.57 8.12
C MET A 215 0.19 -16.15 6.77
N HIS A 216 0.30 -17.47 6.62
CA HIS A 216 -0.24 -18.22 5.49
C HIS A 216 -1.62 -18.76 5.88
N VAL A 217 -2.65 -18.32 5.16
CA VAL A 217 -4.05 -18.69 5.41
C VAL A 217 -4.70 -19.19 4.12
N PRO A 218 -5.66 -20.14 4.16
CA PRO A 218 -6.37 -20.60 2.99
C PRO A 218 -6.97 -19.43 2.20
N ALA A 219 -6.76 -19.41 0.90
CA ALA A 219 -7.33 -18.39 0.04
C ALA A 219 -8.85 -18.64 -0.10
N ASP A 220 -9.68 -17.78 0.50
CA ASP A 220 -11.10 -17.77 0.19
C ASP A 220 -11.31 -17.16 -1.20
N ARG A 221 -11.45 -18.04 -2.19
CA ARG A 221 -11.61 -17.73 -3.62
C ARG A 221 -12.77 -16.78 -3.94
N LYS A 222 -13.72 -16.57 -3.02
CA LYS A 222 -14.86 -15.66 -3.24
C LYS A 222 -14.60 -14.23 -2.80
N LYS A 223 -13.57 -13.98 -1.98
CA LYS A 223 -13.35 -12.68 -1.34
C LYS A 223 -12.03 -11.99 -1.69
N TRP A 224 -11.00 -12.74 -2.10
CA TRP A 224 -9.63 -12.20 -2.18
C TRP A 224 -9.02 -12.03 -3.57
N ASP A 225 -9.63 -12.57 -4.63
CA ASP A 225 -8.92 -12.76 -5.91
C ASP A 225 -9.71 -12.31 -7.14
N THR A 226 -9.16 -11.35 -7.88
CA THR A 226 -9.57 -10.99 -9.24
C THR A 226 -8.42 -11.16 -10.26
N SER A 227 -7.33 -11.86 -9.91
CA SER A 227 -6.22 -12.15 -10.83
C SER A 227 -6.36 -13.58 -11.41
N PRO A 228 -6.60 -13.74 -12.72
CA PRO A 228 -6.78 -15.06 -13.35
C PRO A 228 -5.49 -15.91 -13.46
N GLU A 229 -4.37 -15.45 -12.90
CA GLU A 229 -3.07 -16.10 -13.02
C GLU A 229 -2.54 -16.51 -11.65
N ARG A 230 -2.97 -17.70 -11.18
CA ARG A 230 -2.27 -18.70 -10.35
C ARG A 230 -3.23 -19.30 -9.32
N GLU A 231 -3.48 -20.61 -9.45
CA GLU A 231 -4.19 -21.45 -8.48
C GLU A 231 -3.39 -21.60 -7.17
N ILE A 232 -3.19 -20.53 -6.40
CA ILE A 232 -2.55 -20.66 -5.08
C ILE A 232 -3.64 -20.92 -4.03
N PRO A 233 -3.62 -22.07 -3.32
CA PRO A 233 -4.65 -22.39 -2.33
C PRO A 233 -4.54 -21.56 -1.04
N TYR A 234 -3.52 -20.69 -0.93
CA TYR A 234 -3.22 -19.90 0.26
C TYR A 234 -2.90 -18.45 -0.10
N ALA A 235 -3.29 -17.53 0.77
CA ALA A 235 -2.88 -16.14 0.80
C ALA A 235 -1.85 -15.91 1.91
N LEU A 236 -0.97 -14.94 1.72
CA LEU A 236 0.02 -14.54 2.73
C LEU A 236 -0.21 -13.11 3.16
N PHE A 237 -0.18 -12.90 4.46
CA PHE A 237 -0.26 -11.59 5.09
C PHE A 237 1.00 -11.33 5.90
N VAL A 238 1.27 -10.05 6.10
CA VAL A 238 2.30 -9.59 7.02
C VAL A 238 1.70 -8.60 8.02
N THR A 239 2.21 -8.66 9.24
CA THR A 239 1.89 -7.76 10.35
C THR A 239 3.14 -7.55 11.21
N ASN A 240 3.27 -6.40 11.87
CA ASN A 240 4.27 -6.12 12.91
C ASN A 240 3.95 -6.76 14.26
N ARG A 241 2.77 -7.36 14.40
CA ARG A 241 2.39 -8.17 15.56
C ARG A 241 3.13 -9.52 15.57
N SER A 242 4.45 -9.48 15.73
CA SER A 242 5.33 -10.63 15.47
C SER A 242 5.19 -11.74 16.50
N ASP A 243 4.99 -11.39 17.76
CA ASP A 243 5.03 -12.29 18.91
C ASP A 243 3.64 -12.71 19.42
N ASP A 244 2.57 -12.02 18.99
CA ASP A 244 1.22 -12.22 19.54
C ASP A 244 0.23 -12.98 18.63
N ILE A 245 0.60 -13.25 17.36
CA ILE A 245 -0.25 -13.99 16.43
C ILE A 245 0.15 -15.47 16.37
N SER A 246 -0.66 -16.34 16.97
CA SER A 246 -0.51 -17.78 16.80
C SER A 246 -1.15 -18.28 15.49
N PRO A 247 -0.81 -19.50 15.01
CA PRO A 247 -1.54 -20.12 13.92
C PRO A 247 -3.06 -20.19 14.13
N MET A 248 -3.53 -20.40 15.37
CA MET A 248 -4.96 -20.43 15.65
C MET A 248 -5.64 -19.07 15.47
N ASP A 249 -4.91 -17.97 15.72
CA ASP A 249 -5.43 -16.60 15.62
C ASP A 249 -5.34 -16.06 14.20
N ALA A 250 -4.36 -16.50 13.42
CA ALA A 250 -4.05 -16.00 12.09
C ALA A 250 -5.28 -15.94 11.16
N LEU A 251 -6.11 -16.99 11.13
CA LEU A 251 -7.31 -17.01 10.28
C LEU A 251 -8.33 -15.94 10.72
N GLY A 252 -8.54 -15.78 12.03
CA GLY A 252 -9.47 -14.78 12.56
C GLY A 252 -8.96 -13.36 12.35
N PHE A 253 -7.66 -13.14 12.49
CA PHE A 253 -7.01 -11.85 12.28
C PHE A 253 -7.05 -11.44 10.80
N THR A 254 -6.68 -12.35 9.88
CA THR A 254 -6.73 -12.06 8.44
C THR A 254 -8.14 -11.84 7.95
N ASN A 255 -9.15 -12.54 8.49
CA ASN A 255 -10.55 -12.33 8.14
C ASN A 255 -11.04 -10.88 8.34
N ARG A 256 -10.41 -10.11 9.24
CA ARG A 256 -10.73 -8.67 9.42
C ARG A 256 -10.54 -7.87 8.13
N TYR A 257 -9.56 -8.23 7.31
CA TYR A 257 -9.34 -7.60 6.00
C TYR A 257 -10.49 -7.86 5.02
N SER A 258 -11.16 -9.01 5.13
CA SER A 258 -12.34 -9.32 4.31
C SER A 258 -13.60 -8.56 4.71
N ASP A 259 -13.65 -8.10 5.95
CA ASP A 259 -14.80 -7.42 6.53
C ASP A 259 -14.64 -5.89 6.53
N ARG A 260 -13.63 -5.38 5.83
CA ARG A 260 -13.35 -3.94 5.68
C ARG A 260 -14.36 -3.23 4.79
#